data_AF-A0A0C9ZY20-F1
#
_entry.id   AF-A0A0C9ZY20-F1
#
_cell.length_a   1.000
_cell.length_b   1.000
_cell.length_c   1.000
_cell.angle_alpha   90.00
_cell.angle_beta   90.00
_cell.angle_gamma   90.00
#
_symmetry.space_group_name_H-M   'P 1'
#
loop_
_entity.id
_entity.type
_entity.pdbx_description
1 polymer ?
#
loop_
_entity_poly.entity_id
_entity_poly.type
_entity_poly.pdbx_seq_one_letter_code
_entity_poly.pdbx_strand_id
1 'polypeptide(L)'
;MHQTRFGYMPFLLSIPQYSLSCLLSVLQRMSVFNLCPSWTENRKNQTPCAVAREVDNECLYSYAVMSPPSSEQAFIPSGSNVTACTCSWASYNLFSACMFCASSSPSLVSWDDWTANCPTNLMSTTTYFPSNAGVTLPSNTSIPCYAGYNRTSKNH
;
A
#
# COMPACT_ATOMS: atom_id res chain seq x y z
N MET A 1 -61.45 31.09 -43.03
CA MET A 1 -60.95 32.45 -42.74
C MET A 1 -60.40 32.45 -41.31
N HIS A 2 -59.15 32.94 -41.14
CA HIS A 2 -58.51 33.48 -39.91
C HIS A 2 -58.41 32.57 -38.67
N GLN A 3 -57.25 31.98 -38.38
CA GLN A 3 -56.03 32.52 -37.74
C GLN A 3 -56.06 32.48 -36.19
N THR A 4 -55.17 31.67 -35.61
CA THR A 4 -54.40 32.04 -34.41
C THR A 4 -53.15 31.16 -34.33
N ARG A 5 -51.97 31.80 -34.36
CA ARG A 5 -50.66 31.20 -34.08
C ARG A 5 -50.51 31.04 -32.57
N PHE A 6 -49.97 29.91 -32.11
CA PHE A 6 -49.19 29.84 -30.87
C PHE A 6 -47.93 29.04 -31.14
N GLY A 7 -46.78 29.68 -30.90
CA GLY A 7 -45.47 29.13 -31.19
C GLY A 7 -45.05 28.05 -30.20
N TYR A 8 -44.19 27.15 -30.66
CA TYR A 8 -43.32 26.36 -29.82
C TYR A 8 -41.99 26.18 -30.55
N MET A 9 -40.97 26.82 -29.99
CA MET A 9 -39.55 26.49 -30.10
C MET A 9 -39.04 26.47 -28.66
N PRO A 10 -37.91 25.85 -28.34
CA PRO A 10 -37.32 24.58 -28.74
C PRO A 10 -37.12 23.70 -27.49
N PHE A 11 -36.57 22.49 -27.56
CA PHE A 11 -35.61 21.99 -26.57
C PHE A 11 -35.02 20.68 -27.11
N LEU A 12 -33.91 20.83 -27.82
CA LEU A 12 -32.95 19.76 -28.00
C LEU A 12 -32.57 19.28 -26.59
N LEU A 13 -32.90 18.03 -26.27
CA LEU A 13 -32.42 17.35 -25.08
C LEU A 13 -30.89 17.20 -25.21
N SER A 14 -30.18 18.22 -24.77
CA SER A 14 -28.78 18.12 -24.38
C SER A 14 -28.76 17.21 -23.16
N ILE A 15 -28.50 15.91 -23.38
CA ILE A 15 -28.12 15.02 -22.29
C ILE A 15 -26.80 15.58 -21.77
N PRO A 16 -26.77 16.08 -20.53
CA PRO A 16 -25.54 16.60 -19.99
C PRO A 16 -24.57 15.44 -19.87
N GLN A 17 -23.44 15.56 -20.54
CA GLN A 17 -22.28 14.70 -20.39
C GLN A 17 -21.69 14.94 -19.00
N TYR A 18 -22.44 14.60 -17.95
CA TYR A 18 -21.95 14.57 -16.59
C TYR A 18 -21.03 13.36 -16.48
N SER A 19 -19.78 13.62 -16.82
CA SER A 19 -18.59 13.09 -16.15
C SER A 19 -18.65 11.59 -15.85
N LEU A 20 -18.30 10.77 -16.85
CA LEU A 20 -17.76 9.42 -16.59
C LEU A 20 -16.64 9.46 -15.53
N SER A 21 -15.97 10.60 -15.36
CA SER A 21 -14.96 10.84 -14.34
C SER A 21 -15.46 10.67 -12.90
N CYS A 22 -16.75 10.89 -12.60
CA CYS A 22 -17.30 10.72 -11.24
C CYS A 22 -17.64 9.25 -10.93
N LEU A 23 -18.11 8.50 -11.94
CA LEU A 23 -18.32 7.05 -11.85
C LEU A 23 -16.99 6.28 -11.74
N LEU A 24 -15.93 6.75 -12.40
CA LEU A 24 -14.57 6.25 -12.22
C LEU A 24 -14.05 6.46 -10.78
N SER A 25 -14.40 7.58 -10.13
CA SER A 25 -13.96 7.83 -8.74
C SER A 25 -14.63 6.92 -7.71
N VAL A 26 -15.88 6.49 -7.98
CA VAL A 26 -16.62 5.57 -7.11
C VAL A 26 -16.21 4.11 -7.36
N LEU A 27 -15.89 3.74 -8.60
CA LEU A 27 -15.38 2.40 -8.92
C LEU A 27 -13.90 2.21 -8.52
N GLN A 28 -13.05 3.24 -8.56
CA GLN A 28 -11.69 3.17 -7.99
C GLN A 28 -11.68 2.97 -6.47
N ARG A 29 -12.79 3.20 -5.78
CA ARG A 29 -12.95 2.89 -4.36
C ARG A 29 -13.47 1.49 -4.08
N MET A 30 -13.94 0.74 -5.10
CA MET A 30 -14.52 -0.61 -4.92
C MET A 30 -13.88 -1.71 -5.77
N SER A 31 -12.91 -1.42 -6.64
CA SER A 31 -12.18 -2.45 -7.39
C SER A 31 -10.68 -2.48 -7.07
N VAL A 32 -10.34 -2.76 -5.82
CA VAL A 32 -9.24 -3.70 -5.59
C VAL A 32 -9.85 -5.07 -5.90
N PHE A 33 -9.99 -5.41 -7.18
CA PHE A 33 -10.08 -6.83 -7.52
C PHE A 33 -8.78 -7.41 -6.97
N ASN A 34 -8.90 -8.25 -5.93
CA ASN A 34 -7.79 -8.79 -5.17
C ASN A 34 -6.74 -9.43 -6.11
N LEU A 35 -5.74 -8.65 -6.51
CA LEU A 35 -4.47 -9.18 -7.02
C LEU A 35 -3.71 -9.88 -5.90
N CYS A 36 -4.03 -9.57 -4.64
CA CYS A 36 -3.49 -10.25 -3.47
C CYS A 36 -4.05 -11.68 -3.35
N PRO A 37 -3.20 -12.71 -3.36
CA PRO A 37 -3.59 -14.02 -2.87
C PRO A 37 -3.94 -13.96 -1.38
N SER A 38 -4.91 -14.76 -0.94
CA SER A 38 -5.34 -14.80 0.47
C SER A 38 -4.24 -15.17 1.47
N TRP A 39 -3.18 -15.86 1.03
CA TRP A 39 -2.03 -16.15 1.90
C TRP A 39 -1.27 -14.90 2.36
N THR A 40 -1.46 -13.78 1.66
CA THR A 40 -0.84 -12.48 2.00
C THR A 40 -1.61 -11.71 3.07
N GLU A 41 -2.82 -12.13 3.40
CA GLU A 41 -3.63 -11.49 4.43
C GLU A 41 -3.15 -11.87 5.83
N ASN A 42 -3.38 -10.98 6.79
CA ASN A 42 -3.14 -11.30 8.20
C ASN A 42 -4.35 -11.98 8.85
N ARG A 43 -4.23 -12.34 10.14
CA ARG A 43 -5.32 -12.98 10.92
C ARG A 43 -6.55 -12.09 11.16
N LYS A 44 -6.50 -10.84 10.71
CA LYS A 44 -7.56 -9.82 10.81
C LYS A 44 -8.14 -9.49 9.43
N ASN A 45 -7.83 -10.28 8.40
CA ASN A 45 -8.26 -10.11 7.01
C ASN A 45 -7.85 -8.75 6.42
N GLN A 46 -6.69 -8.24 6.85
CA GLN A 46 -6.10 -7.03 6.28
C GLN A 46 -5.13 -7.41 5.16
N THR A 47 -5.15 -6.65 4.07
CA THR A 47 -4.20 -6.78 2.97
C THR A 47 -2.79 -6.38 3.39
N PRO A 48 -1.74 -6.81 2.66
CA PRO A 48 -0.36 -6.39 2.92
C PRO A 48 -0.19 -4.87 3.00
N CYS A 49 -0.81 -4.12 2.09
CA CYS A 49 -0.75 -2.65 2.11
C CYS A 49 -1.41 -2.04 3.34
N ALA A 50 -2.52 -2.63 3.82
CA ALA A 50 -3.15 -2.17 5.04
C ALA A 50 -2.24 -2.41 6.24
N VAL A 51 -1.61 -3.59 6.34
CA VAL A 51 -0.69 -3.88 7.45
C VAL A 51 0.59 -3.04 7.36
N ALA A 52 1.16 -2.86 6.16
CA ALA A 52 2.33 -2.01 5.93
C ALA A 52 2.09 -0.59 6.46
N ARG A 53 0.93 0.00 6.15
CA ARG A 53 0.51 1.30 6.68
C ARG A 53 0.55 1.36 8.19
N GLU A 54 -0.08 0.39 8.84
CA GLU A 54 -0.17 0.38 10.29
C GLU A 54 1.20 0.19 10.93
N VAL A 55 2.08 -0.63 10.33
CA VAL A 55 3.47 -0.77 10.80
C VAL A 55 4.23 0.54 10.63
N ASP A 56 4.16 1.19 9.47
CA ASP A 56 4.86 2.46 9.21
C ASP A 56 4.40 3.61 10.11
N ASN A 57 3.11 3.67 10.42
CA ASN A 57 2.57 4.64 11.36
C ASN A 57 3.29 4.55 12.71
N GLU A 58 3.56 3.33 13.19
CA GLU A 58 4.34 3.11 14.41
C GLU A 58 5.84 3.45 14.26
N CYS A 59 6.31 3.50 13.01
CA CYS A 59 7.68 3.90 12.68
C CYS A 59 7.85 5.41 12.61
N LEU A 60 6.80 6.17 12.97
CA LEU A 60 6.68 7.62 12.75
C LEU A 60 6.98 8.01 11.30
N TYR A 61 6.70 7.06 10.41
CA TYR A 61 7.02 7.15 9.02
C TYR A 61 5.70 7.22 8.24
N SER A 62 5.47 8.36 7.60
CA SER A 62 4.33 8.50 6.69
C SER A 62 4.89 8.46 5.28
N TYR A 63 4.78 7.32 4.59
CA TYR A 63 4.67 7.39 3.13
C TYR A 63 3.41 8.23 2.88
N ALA A 64 3.59 9.52 2.63
CA ALA A 64 2.49 10.47 2.42
C ALA A 64 1.54 10.05 1.28
N VAL A 65 1.89 8.98 0.56
CA VAL A 65 1.18 8.41 -0.56
C VAL A 65 1.21 6.87 -0.46
N MET A 66 0.40 6.27 0.43
CA MET A 66 0.04 4.86 0.29
C MET A 66 -1.03 4.68 -0.80
N SER A 67 -0.65 5.08 -2.01
CA SER A 67 -1.12 4.49 -3.26
C SER A 67 0.18 4.07 -3.94
N PRO A 68 0.62 2.82 -3.78
CA PRO A 68 1.97 2.43 -4.13
C PRO A 68 2.25 2.78 -5.60
N PRO A 69 3.37 3.47 -5.90
CA PRO A 69 3.86 3.60 -7.25
C PRO A 69 4.28 2.21 -7.76
N SER A 70 4.64 2.08 -9.03
CA SER A 70 5.01 0.77 -9.59
C SER A 70 6.38 0.23 -9.11
N SER A 71 7.14 0.97 -8.29
CA SER A 71 8.50 0.61 -7.87
C SER A 71 8.80 0.83 -6.38
N GLU A 72 9.45 -0.16 -5.76
CA GLU A 72 9.99 -0.11 -4.39
C GLU A 72 11.19 0.83 -4.23
N GLN A 73 11.82 1.26 -5.32
CA GLN A 73 13.02 2.10 -5.24
C GLN A 73 12.78 3.40 -4.47
N ALA A 74 11.56 3.94 -4.54
CA ALA A 74 11.14 5.14 -3.83
C ALA A 74 10.97 4.94 -2.31
N PHE A 75 10.94 3.68 -1.85
CA PHE A 75 10.72 3.26 -0.46
C PHE A 75 12.01 2.81 0.22
N ILE A 76 13.12 2.74 -0.51
CA ILE A 76 14.42 2.42 0.08
C ILE A 76 14.72 3.44 1.20
N PRO A 77 14.94 2.99 2.44
CA PRO A 77 15.26 3.86 3.56
C PRO A 77 16.46 4.76 3.24
N SER A 78 16.30 6.06 3.47
CA SER A 78 17.34 7.07 3.23
C SER A 78 17.18 8.27 4.14
N GLY A 79 18.28 8.98 4.41
CA GLY A 79 18.30 10.18 5.25
C GLY A 79 17.73 9.92 6.66
N SER A 80 16.80 10.78 7.09
CA SER A 80 16.11 10.65 8.39
C SER A 80 15.22 9.41 8.52
N ASN A 81 15.00 8.68 7.43
CA ASN A 81 14.07 7.55 7.38
C ASN A 81 14.75 6.21 7.66
N VAL A 82 16.08 6.20 7.84
CA VAL A 82 16.84 5.01 8.20
C VAL A 82 16.66 4.76 9.70
N THR A 83 15.79 3.81 10.05
CA THR A 83 15.44 3.49 11.45
C THR A 83 15.44 1.97 11.65
N ALA A 84 15.45 1.52 12.91
CA ALA A 84 15.31 0.11 13.23
C ALA A 84 14.00 -0.51 12.68
N CYS A 85 12.96 0.32 12.49
CA CYS A 85 11.75 -0.16 11.83
C CYS A 85 11.96 -0.34 10.33
N THR A 86 12.41 0.67 9.59
CA THR A 86 12.48 0.59 8.13
C THR A 86 13.56 -0.41 7.67
N CYS A 87 14.58 -0.61 8.49
CA CYS A 87 15.62 -1.62 8.33
C CYS A 87 15.21 -3.03 8.84
N SER A 88 13.97 -3.21 9.28
CA SER A 88 13.43 -4.52 9.67
C SER A 88 12.98 -5.32 8.45
N TRP A 89 13.23 -6.63 8.44
CA TRP A 89 12.74 -7.51 7.37
C TRP A 89 11.22 -7.58 7.31
N ALA A 90 10.51 -7.34 8.41
CA ALA A 90 9.06 -7.31 8.40
C ALA A 90 8.52 -6.13 7.57
N SER A 91 9.16 -4.96 7.66
CA SER A 91 8.81 -3.78 6.88
C SER A 91 9.05 -4.03 5.39
N TYR A 92 10.24 -4.52 5.04
CA TYR A 92 10.55 -4.94 3.66
C TYR A 92 9.54 -5.95 3.11
N ASN A 93 9.30 -7.04 3.84
CA ASN A 93 8.38 -8.09 3.39
C ASN A 93 6.94 -7.58 3.19
N LEU A 94 6.46 -6.70 4.07
CA LEU A 94 5.14 -6.08 3.95
C LEU A 94 5.06 -5.13 2.75
N PHE A 95 6.11 -4.33 2.53
CA PHE A 95 6.21 -3.45 1.36
C PHE A 95 6.21 -4.24 0.06
N SER A 96 7.02 -5.29 -0.04
CA SER A 96 7.09 -6.12 -1.24
C SER A 96 5.79 -6.83 -1.53
N ALA A 97 5.12 -7.35 -0.50
CA ALA A 97 3.80 -7.93 -0.67
C ALA A 97 2.75 -6.87 -1.08
N CYS A 98 2.81 -5.65 -0.53
CA CYS A 98 1.93 -4.56 -0.93
C CYS A 98 2.14 -4.17 -2.41
N MET A 99 3.39 -4.02 -2.83
CA MET A 99 3.76 -3.66 -4.20
C MET A 99 3.36 -4.75 -5.20
N PHE A 100 3.60 -6.00 -4.83
CA PHE A 100 3.14 -7.17 -5.58
C PHE A 100 1.62 -7.16 -5.78
N CYS A 101 0.88 -6.79 -4.73
CA CYS A 101 -0.58 -6.71 -4.78
C CYS A 101 -1.12 -5.51 -5.56
N ALA A 102 -0.38 -4.41 -5.62
CA ALA A 102 -0.91 -3.16 -6.14
C ALA A 102 -0.61 -2.91 -7.62
N SER A 103 0.31 -3.69 -8.20
CA SER A 103 0.71 -3.58 -9.60
C SER A 103 0.68 -4.94 -10.29
N SER A 104 0.26 -4.98 -11.55
CA SER A 104 0.41 -6.17 -12.41
C SER A 104 1.86 -6.39 -12.88
N SER A 105 2.74 -5.42 -12.67
CA SER A 105 4.17 -5.48 -12.97
C SER A 105 4.95 -4.71 -11.90
N PRO A 106 5.09 -5.28 -10.69
CA PRO A 106 5.80 -4.63 -9.60
C PRO A 106 7.30 -4.60 -9.87
N SER A 107 7.94 -3.43 -9.69
CA SER A 107 9.38 -3.32 -9.59
C SER A 107 9.77 -3.47 -8.13
N LEU A 108 10.10 -4.71 -7.76
CA LEU A 108 10.61 -5.06 -6.44
C LEU A 108 12.13 -4.91 -6.39
N VAL A 109 12.67 -4.59 -5.22
CA VAL A 109 14.10 -4.51 -4.94
C VAL A 109 14.54 -5.70 -4.09
N SER A 110 15.82 -6.06 -4.18
CA SER A 110 16.37 -7.10 -3.30
C SER A 110 16.47 -6.59 -1.85
N TRP A 111 16.58 -7.51 -0.89
CA TRP A 111 16.85 -7.13 0.50
C TRP A 111 18.17 -6.34 0.64
N ASP A 112 19.20 -6.72 -0.12
CA ASP A 112 20.49 -6.04 -0.10
C ASP A 112 20.37 -4.60 -0.61
N ASP A 113 19.55 -4.37 -1.65
CA ASP A 113 19.25 -3.02 -2.15
C ASP A 113 18.39 -2.22 -1.15
N TRP A 114 17.37 -2.85 -0.56
CA TRP A 114 16.52 -2.24 0.46
C TRP A 114 17.36 -1.77 1.66
N THR A 115 18.32 -2.57 2.08
CA THR A 115 19.15 -2.30 3.26
C THR A 115 20.46 -1.59 2.96
N ALA A 116 20.68 -1.11 1.73
CA ALA A 116 21.93 -0.47 1.32
C ALA A 116 22.35 0.71 2.22
N ASN A 117 21.38 1.43 2.80
CA ASN A 117 21.63 2.56 3.72
C ASN A 117 21.43 2.20 5.19
N CYS A 118 21.10 0.95 5.52
CA CYS A 118 20.81 0.51 6.88
C CYS A 118 22.12 0.15 7.59
N PRO A 119 22.53 0.87 8.65
CA PRO A 119 23.69 0.49 9.43
C PRO A 119 23.40 -0.76 10.26
N THR A 120 24.44 -1.55 10.53
CA THR A 120 24.32 -2.86 11.21
C THR A 120 23.69 -2.77 12.60
N ASN A 121 23.81 -1.63 13.30
CA ASN A 121 23.18 -1.44 14.61
C ASN A 121 21.65 -1.25 14.55
N LEU A 122 21.08 -0.99 13.38
CA LEU A 122 19.64 -0.90 13.14
C LEU A 122 19.05 -2.18 12.53
N MET A 123 19.91 -3.09 12.06
CA MET A 123 19.52 -4.37 11.48
C MET A 123 19.62 -5.48 12.54
N SER A 124 18.47 -5.89 13.07
CA SER A 124 18.43 -7.11 13.90
C SER A 124 18.60 -8.35 13.02
N THR A 125 19.13 -9.43 13.60
CA THR A 125 19.23 -10.76 12.96
C THR A 125 18.27 -11.78 13.59
N THR A 126 17.79 -11.52 14.80
CA THR A 126 17.01 -12.46 15.62
C THR A 126 15.53 -12.08 15.76
N THR A 127 15.21 -10.80 15.61
CA THR A 127 13.84 -10.28 15.78
C THR A 127 13.48 -9.18 14.78
N TYR A 128 12.22 -9.08 14.37
CA TYR A 128 11.73 -8.00 13.51
C TYR A 128 11.00 -6.90 14.31
N PHE A 129 11.01 -5.68 13.82
CA PHE A 129 10.06 -4.65 14.29
C PHE A 129 8.63 -5.00 13.83
N PRO A 130 7.59 -4.93 14.69
CA PRO A 130 7.58 -4.42 16.07
C PRO A 130 7.83 -5.48 17.16
N SER A 131 8.05 -6.76 16.83
CA SER A 131 8.12 -7.88 17.79
C SER A 131 9.15 -7.70 18.91
N ASN A 132 10.20 -6.90 18.71
CA ASN A 132 11.26 -6.62 19.68
C ASN A 132 11.28 -5.21 20.26
N ALA A 133 10.44 -4.29 19.77
CA ALA A 133 10.58 -2.87 20.08
C ALA A 133 9.69 -2.40 21.24
N GLY A 134 8.91 -3.29 21.86
CA GLY A 134 7.87 -2.89 22.81
C GLY A 134 6.73 -2.09 22.18
N VAL A 135 6.70 -2.02 20.84
CA VAL A 135 5.68 -1.33 20.06
C VAL A 135 4.49 -2.26 19.89
N THR A 136 3.32 -1.77 20.27
CA THR A 136 2.06 -2.52 20.14
C THR A 136 1.30 -1.96 18.95
N LEU A 137 1.13 -2.78 17.91
CA LEU A 137 0.25 -2.43 16.80
C LEU A 137 -1.20 -2.24 17.30
N PRO A 138 -2.02 -1.47 16.57
CA PRO A 138 -3.46 -1.39 16.81
C PRO A 138 -4.08 -2.79 17.01
N SER A 139 -5.05 -2.91 17.92
CA SER A 139 -5.64 -4.22 18.30
C SER A 139 -6.33 -4.96 17.14
N ASN A 140 -6.68 -4.23 16.08
CA ASN A 140 -7.22 -4.74 14.82
C ASN A 140 -6.14 -5.11 13.78
N THR A 141 -4.86 -5.01 14.13
CA THR A 141 -3.74 -5.26 13.22
C THR A 141 -2.82 -6.35 13.77
N SER A 142 -2.38 -7.22 12.86
CA SER A 142 -1.40 -8.28 13.17
C SER A 142 -0.40 -8.43 12.03
N ILE A 143 0.83 -8.84 12.35
CA ILE A 143 1.84 -9.15 11.35
C ILE A 143 1.50 -10.52 10.71
N PRO A 144 1.37 -10.61 9.36
CA PRO A 144 1.26 -11.88 8.67
C PRO A 144 2.46 -12.79 8.90
N CYS A 145 2.26 -14.11 8.82
CA CYS A 145 3.32 -15.10 9.04
C CYS A 145 4.54 -14.88 8.13
N TYR A 146 4.31 -14.61 6.83
CA TYR A 146 5.40 -14.41 5.87
C TYR A 146 6.25 -13.17 6.21
N ALA A 147 5.64 -12.11 6.74
CA ALA A 147 6.33 -10.87 7.05
C ALA A 147 7.33 -11.05 8.21
N GLY A 148 6.98 -11.89 9.19
CA GLY A 148 7.87 -12.21 10.31
C GLY A 148 9.04 -13.14 9.97
N TYR A 149 9.05 -13.78 8.80
CA TYR A 149 10.08 -14.76 8.44
C TYR A 149 11.37 -14.08 7.96
N ASN A 150 12.47 -14.31 8.70
CA ASN A 150 13.79 -13.83 8.30
C ASN A 150 14.40 -14.77 7.25
N ARG A 151 14.62 -14.28 6.02
CA ARG A 151 15.34 -15.05 4.98
C ARG A 151 16.86 -14.87 5.01
N THR A 152 17.37 -13.96 5.82
CA THR A 152 18.81 -13.65 5.93
C THR A 152 19.53 -14.50 6.97
N SER A 153 18.80 -15.23 7.83
CA SER A 153 19.40 -16.27 8.64
C SER A 153 19.83 -17.41 7.73
N LYS A 154 21.06 -17.34 7.22
CA LYS A 154 21.76 -18.52 6.71
C LYS A 154 21.70 -19.55 7.83
N ASN A 155 20.95 -20.62 7.61
CA ASN A 155 21.02 -21.81 8.46
C ASN A 155 22.50 -22.18 8.57
N HIS A 156 23.04 -22.06 9.78
CA HIS A 156 24.29 -22.73 10.14
C HIS A 156 24.04 -24.23 10.19
#